data_AF-R7JC87-F1
#
_entry.id   AF-R7JC87-F1
#
_cell.length_a   1.000
_cell.length_b   1.000
_cell.length_c   1.000
_cell.angle_alpha   90.00
_cell.angle_beta   90.00
_cell.angle_gamma   90.00
#
_symmetry.space_group_name_H-M   'P 1'
#
loop_
_entity.id
_entity.type
_entity.pdbx_description
1 polymer ?
#
loop_
_entity_poly.entity_id
_entity_poly.type
_entity_poly.pdbx_seq_one_letter_code
_entity_poly.pdbx_strand_id
1 'polypeptide(L)'
;MGMAASQARFLGLTARKSNTEYEGQQINQQRTTLSNQSANYYNQLLGMTVPVPPSVSDYTKTTYTFTDGSLSNSISSLIAQQDGTYLVSYTSTWTNNFAVVAASPSIYTRVNTGTAEDPEYKYYVGGQELRDLGAEIPVDDEGKYTGNDPYLRTLSAEQIKKLQEEEKEYIEQLNSKYGDADWMVRYVQNTSTGTWSPYFVKKDVLESDNTIYNENGASQSYIPTYTVGSAKETEEIKGVTARLEQDATGRIINITLNPGKENEVTYAVTTNTVTDQDAYNDAMNQYEYDKYEYDQSIQNINAKIEIVQSEDKNLELRLKQLDTEQDAIQTEMDAVQKVIEKNTESTFKTFG
;
A
#
# COMPACT_ATOMS: atom_id res chain seq x y z
N MET A 1 90.98 -10.35 -11.05
CA MET A 1 89.94 -9.30 -10.96
C MET A 1 90.25 -8.47 -9.72
N GLY A 2 90.35 -7.14 -9.84
CA GLY A 2 90.73 -6.28 -8.71
C GLY A 2 89.70 -6.31 -7.58
N MET A 3 90.15 -6.18 -6.32
CA MET A 3 89.28 -6.19 -5.12
C MET A 3 88.08 -5.24 -5.25
N ALA A 4 88.25 -4.09 -5.91
CA ALA A 4 87.18 -3.12 -6.15
C ALA A 4 86.00 -3.69 -6.97
N ALA A 5 86.27 -4.55 -7.95
CA ALA A 5 85.22 -5.15 -8.79
C ALA A 5 84.42 -6.22 -8.02
N SER A 6 85.09 -7.02 -7.18
CA SER A 6 84.42 -8.02 -6.34
C SER A 6 83.57 -7.37 -5.25
N GLN A 7 84.05 -6.29 -4.63
CA GLN A 7 83.29 -5.51 -3.65
C GLN A 7 82.08 -4.80 -4.29
N ALA A 8 82.24 -4.20 -5.47
CA ALA A 8 81.12 -3.58 -6.20
C ALA A 8 80.03 -4.60 -6.57
N ARG A 9 80.43 -5.82 -6.99
CA ARG A 9 79.46 -6.91 -7.26
C ARG A 9 78.75 -7.38 -5.99
N PHE A 10 79.47 -7.52 -4.88
CA PHE A 10 78.87 -7.91 -3.59
C PHE A 10 77.85 -6.89 -3.09
N LEU A 11 78.17 -5.59 -3.19
CA LEU A 11 77.24 -4.49 -2.91
C LEU A 11 75.99 -4.53 -3.83
N GLY A 12 76.18 -4.79 -5.12
CA GLY A 12 75.07 -4.94 -6.07
C GLY A 12 74.15 -6.12 -5.75
N LEU A 13 74.72 -7.28 -5.38
CA LEU A 13 73.94 -8.45 -4.94
C LEU A 13 73.21 -8.19 -3.62
N THR A 14 73.84 -7.48 -2.68
CA THR A 14 73.22 -7.07 -1.42
C THR A 14 72.01 -6.16 -1.67
N ALA A 15 72.14 -5.20 -2.58
CA ALA A 15 71.04 -4.32 -2.96
C ALA A 15 69.89 -5.09 -3.63
N ARG A 16 70.20 -6.05 -4.52
CA ARG A 16 69.19 -6.92 -5.13
C ARG A 16 68.48 -7.79 -4.09
N LYS A 17 69.22 -8.43 -3.19
CA LYS A 17 68.66 -9.25 -2.11
C LYS A 17 67.68 -8.44 -1.24
N SER A 18 68.09 -7.24 -0.83
CA SER A 18 67.25 -6.34 -0.06
C SER A 18 65.99 -5.93 -0.81
N ASN A 19 66.05 -5.77 -2.14
CA ASN A 19 64.88 -5.46 -2.96
C ASN A 19 63.93 -6.67 -3.07
N THR A 20 64.44 -7.88 -3.29
CA THR A 20 63.66 -9.13 -3.31
C THR A 20 62.96 -9.37 -1.96
N GLU A 21 63.65 -9.15 -0.85
CA GLU A 21 63.07 -9.23 0.51
C GLU A 21 61.96 -8.19 0.71
N TYR A 22 62.16 -6.96 0.24
CA TYR A 22 61.16 -5.91 0.30
C TYR A 22 59.91 -6.24 -0.54
N GLU A 23 60.09 -6.77 -1.74
CA GLU A 23 58.97 -7.26 -2.57
C GLU A 23 58.22 -8.41 -1.90
N GLY A 24 58.92 -9.36 -1.27
CA GLY A 24 58.31 -10.44 -0.51
C GLY A 24 57.48 -9.94 0.68
N GLN A 25 57.96 -8.91 1.39
CA GLN A 25 57.19 -8.28 2.47
C GLN A 25 55.91 -7.61 1.96
N GLN A 26 55.97 -6.90 0.83
CA GLN A 26 54.78 -6.29 0.23
C GLN A 26 53.74 -7.34 -0.16
N ILE A 27 54.16 -8.46 -0.75
CA ILE A 27 53.26 -9.55 -1.12
C ILE A 27 52.59 -10.12 0.14
N ASN A 28 53.33 -10.35 1.22
CA ASN A 28 52.75 -10.84 2.48
C ASN A 28 51.72 -9.86 3.08
N GLN A 29 51.95 -8.55 2.96
CA GLN A 29 50.96 -7.53 3.36
C GLN A 29 49.70 -7.58 2.49
N GLN A 30 49.86 -7.75 1.17
CA GLN A 30 48.73 -7.90 0.25
C GLN A 30 47.92 -9.15 0.58
N ARG A 31 48.57 -10.31 0.81
CA ARG A 31 47.90 -11.55 1.22
C ARG A 31 47.15 -11.41 2.54
N THR A 32 47.71 -10.71 3.52
CA THR A 32 47.01 -10.42 4.79
C THR A 32 45.75 -9.57 4.54
N THR A 33 45.83 -8.60 3.63
CA THR A 33 44.68 -7.78 3.24
C THR A 33 43.59 -8.60 2.55
N LEU A 34 43.97 -9.47 1.61
CA LEU A 34 43.06 -10.40 0.94
C LEU A 34 42.41 -11.38 1.92
N SER A 35 43.16 -11.88 2.89
CA SER A 35 42.62 -12.76 3.95
C SER A 35 41.54 -12.05 4.77
N ASN A 36 41.77 -10.79 5.16
CA ASN A 36 40.76 -9.98 5.85
C ASN A 36 39.53 -9.73 4.98
N GLN A 37 39.71 -9.46 3.68
CA GLN A 37 38.58 -9.30 2.74
C GLN A 37 37.75 -10.58 2.62
N SER A 38 38.41 -11.73 2.48
CA SER A 38 37.77 -13.05 2.46
C SER A 38 36.94 -13.28 3.72
N ALA A 39 37.52 -13.04 4.90
CA ALA A 39 36.81 -13.17 6.17
C ALA A 39 35.57 -12.24 6.25
N ASN A 40 35.67 -11.02 5.74
CA ASN A 40 34.54 -10.10 5.68
C ASN A 40 33.41 -10.62 4.77
N TYR A 41 33.74 -11.18 3.60
CA TYR A 41 32.74 -11.77 2.70
C TYR A 41 32.05 -12.99 3.32
N TYR A 42 32.79 -13.84 4.04
CA TYR A 42 32.18 -14.94 4.80
C TYR A 42 31.23 -14.45 5.90
N ASN A 43 31.63 -13.41 6.65
CA ASN A 43 30.77 -12.81 7.65
C ASN A 43 29.51 -12.18 7.05
N GLN A 44 29.61 -11.56 5.86
CA GLN A 44 28.45 -11.05 5.14
C GLN A 44 27.49 -12.20 4.77
N LEU A 45 28.00 -13.31 4.25
CA LEU A 45 27.18 -14.47 3.89
C LEU A 45 26.46 -15.06 5.11
N LEU A 46 27.13 -15.16 6.25
CA LEU A 46 26.54 -15.63 7.51
C LEU A 46 25.50 -14.66 8.09
N GLY A 47 25.64 -13.36 7.82
CA GLY A 47 24.72 -12.32 8.28
C GLY A 47 23.48 -12.14 7.39
N MET A 48 23.43 -12.78 6.21
CA MET A 48 22.27 -12.69 5.33
C MET A 48 21.10 -13.52 5.86
N THR A 49 19.90 -12.92 5.83
CA THR A 49 18.66 -13.57 6.25
C THR A 49 17.91 -14.13 5.04
N VAL A 50 17.54 -15.40 5.12
CA VAL A 50 16.72 -16.05 4.07
C VAL A 50 15.30 -15.48 4.12
N PRO A 51 14.77 -14.94 3.01
CA PRO A 51 13.38 -14.51 2.93
C PRO A 51 12.41 -15.67 3.22
N VAL A 52 11.33 -15.38 3.96
CA VAL A 52 10.32 -16.38 4.33
C VAL A 52 9.04 -16.12 3.51
N PRO A 53 8.45 -17.15 2.87
CA PRO A 53 7.23 -16.95 2.10
C PRO A 53 6.05 -16.58 3.01
N PRO A 54 5.16 -15.67 2.57
CA PRO A 54 3.95 -15.34 3.31
C PRO A 54 3.01 -16.54 3.41
N SER A 55 2.31 -16.68 4.54
CA SER A 55 1.29 -17.73 4.69
C SER A 55 -0.09 -17.21 4.31
N VAL A 56 -0.82 -17.98 3.51
CA VAL A 56 -2.23 -17.67 3.15
C VAL A 56 -3.12 -17.52 4.39
N SER A 57 -2.78 -18.21 5.49
CA SER A 57 -3.51 -18.11 6.75
C SER A 57 -3.54 -16.70 7.31
N ASP A 58 -2.45 -15.95 7.14
CA ASP A 58 -2.28 -14.62 7.74
C ASP A 58 -3.16 -13.57 7.04
N TYR A 59 -3.62 -13.90 5.82
CA TYR A 59 -4.53 -13.11 5.01
C TYR A 59 -5.95 -13.69 4.99
N THR A 60 -6.20 -14.76 5.75
CA THR A 60 -7.51 -15.41 5.80
C THR A 60 -8.22 -15.10 7.11
N LYS A 61 -9.40 -14.48 7.01
CA LYS A 61 -10.26 -14.18 8.14
C LYS A 61 -11.50 -15.06 8.13
N THR A 62 -11.74 -15.75 9.24
CA THR A 62 -13.04 -16.39 9.49
C THR A 62 -13.99 -15.35 10.09
N THR A 63 -15.16 -15.22 9.47
CA THR A 63 -16.25 -14.34 9.90
C THR A 63 -17.51 -15.16 10.13
N TYR A 64 -18.29 -14.78 11.12
CA TYR A 64 -19.54 -15.45 11.46
C TYR A 64 -20.69 -14.50 11.18
N THR A 65 -21.65 -14.96 10.40
CA THR A 65 -22.80 -14.14 9.98
C THR A 65 -24.11 -14.83 10.31
N PHE A 66 -25.15 -14.07 10.62
CA PHE A 66 -26.50 -14.57 10.82
C PHE A 66 -27.53 -13.59 10.28
N THR A 67 -28.69 -14.08 9.87
CA THR A 67 -29.75 -13.27 9.26
C THR A 67 -30.92 -13.09 10.22
N ASP A 68 -31.38 -11.86 10.38
CA ASP A 68 -32.59 -11.52 11.12
C ASP A 68 -33.58 -10.80 10.20
N GLY A 69 -34.53 -11.54 9.63
CA GLY A 69 -35.42 -11.02 8.59
C GLY A 69 -34.65 -10.51 7.37
N SER A 70 -34.69 -9.20 7.14
CA SER A 70 -33.93 -8.51 6.07
C SER A 70 -32.56 -7.99 6.50
N LEU A 71 -32.21 -8.13 7.78
CA LEU A 71 -30.93 -7.71 8.33
C LEU A 71 -29.88 -8.81 8.16
N SER A 72 -28.72 -8.45 7.62
CA SER A 72 -27.54 -9.30 7.59
C SER A 72 -26.58 -8.87 8.69
N ASN A 73 -26.31 -9.74 9.65
CA ASN A 73 -25.49 -9.44 10.81
C ASN A 73 -24.14 -10.16 10.71
N SER A 74 -23.05 -9.44 10.94
CA SER A 74 -21.69 -9.99 10.97
C SER A 74 -21.07 -9.80 12.35
N ILE A 75 -20.71 -10.89 13.01
CA ILE A 75 -20.13 -10.90 14.35
C ILE A 75 -18.72 -10.30 14.28
N SER A 76 -18.50 -9.21 15.03
CA SER A 76 -17.23 -8.50 15.11
C SER A 76 -16.42 -8.88 16.34
N SER A 77 -17.07 -9.25 17.45
CA SER A 77 -16.40 -9.63 18.70
C SER A 77 -17.21 -10.60 19.54
N LEU A 78 -16.50 -11.47 20.27
CA LEU A 78 -17.04 -12.49 21.15
C LEU A 78 -16.20 -12.50 22.44
N ILE A 79 -16.79 -12.09 23.56
CA ILE A 79 -16.10 -12.05 24.87
C ILE A 79 -16.79 -13.00 25.83
N ALA A 80 -16.14 -14.11 26.16
CA ALA A 80 -16.65 -15.09 27.11
C ALA A 80 -16.78 -14.49 28.52
N GLN A 81 -17.86 -14.83 29.21
CA GLN A 81 -18.16 -14.44 30.58
C GLN A 81 -18.00 -15.65 31.53
N GLN A 82 -17.83 -15.38 32.82
CA GLN A 82 -17.65 -16.42 33.84
C GLN A 82 -18.86 -17.34 34.01
N ASP A 83 -20.05 -16.89 33.60
CA ASP A 83 -21.32 -17.62 33.68
C ASP A 83 -21.58 -18.54 32.47
N GLY A 84 -20.63 -18.62 31.52
CA GLY A 84 -20.76 -19.41 30.30
C GLY A 84 -21.54 -18.72 29.18
N THR A 85 -21.95 -17.46 29.36
CA THR A 85 -22.48 -16.61 28.29
C THR A 85 -21.37 -15.84 27.57
N TYR A 86 -21.72 -15.18 26.47
CA TYR A 86 -20.82 -14.34 25.68
C TYR A 86 -21.39 -12.94 25.55
N LEU A 87 -20.53 -11.92 25.60
CA LEU A 87 -20.86 -10.59 25.12
C LEU A 87 -20.46 -10.52 23.65
N VAL A 88 -21.46 -10.39 22.79
CA VAL A 88 -21.32 -10.39 21.34
C VAL A 88 -21.49 -8.98 20.82
N SER A 89 -20.58 -8.57 19.95
CA SER A 89 -20.75 -7.37 19.12
C SER A 89 -20.88 -7.79 17.67
N TYR A 90 -21.77 -7.16 16.93
CA TYR A 90 -22.00 -7.45 15.52
C TYR A 90 -22.41 -6.20 14.76
N THR A 91 -22.08 -6.17 13.48
CA THR A 91 -22.53 -5.12 12.55
C THR A 91 -23.76 -5.63 11.82
N SER A 92 -24.89 -4.96 12.02
CA SER A 92 -26.10 -5.19 11.23
C SER A 92 -26.02 -4.40 9.94
N THR A 93 -26.43 -5.00 8.83
CA THR A 93 -26.46 -4.38 7.51
C THR A 93 -27.84 -4.59 6.89
N TRP A 94 -28.44 -3.51 6.37
CA TRP A 94 -29.69 -3.57 5.64
C TRP A 94 -29.64 -2.68 4.40
N THR A 95 -30.60 -2.90 3.50
CA THR A 95 -30.75 -2.04 2.31
C THR A 95 -31.86 -1.03 2.58
N ASN A 96 -31.52 0.25 2.65
CA ASN A 96 -32.49 1.33 2.63
C ASN A 96 -32.80 1.68 1.17
N ASN A 97 -34.04 1.41 0.72
CA ASN A 97 -34.48 1.66 -0.65
C ASN A 97 -34.87 3.11 -0.94
N PHE A 98 -34.82 3.98 0.07
CA PHE A 98 -35.18 5.40 -0.03
C PHE A 98 -34.05 6.31 0.44
N ALA A 99 -32.81 5.85 0.31
CA ALA A 99 -31.63 6.61 0.69
C ALA A 99 -31.23 7.60 -0.41
N VAL A 100 -30.74 8.77 -0.01
CA VAL A 100 -30.12 9.70 -0.95
C VAL A 100 -28.76 9.16 -1.39
N VAL A 101 -28.55 9.05 -2.70
CA VAL A 101 -27.34 8.53 -3.33
C VAL A 101 -26.85 9.46 -4.44
N ALA A 102 -25.57 9.36 -4.79
CA ALA A 102 -25.04 10.06 -5.95
C ALA A 102 -25.68 9.51 -7.24
N ALA A 103 -26.02 10.42 -8.14
CA ALA A 103 -26.58 10.13 -9.45
C ALA A 103 -25.60 10.53 -10.55
N SER A 104 -25.84 10.02 -11.77
CA SER A 104 -25.11 10.50 -12.95
C SER A 104 -25.29 12.02 -13.10
N PRO A 105 -24.19 12.76 -13.38
CA PRO A 105 -24.28 14.20 -13.55
C PRO A 105 -25.17 14.55 -14.75
N SER A 106 -25.85 15.68 -14.64
CA SER A 106 -26.63 16.26 -15.73
C SER A 106 -25.95 17.53 -16.26
N ILE A 107 -26.29 17.92 -17.49
CA ILE A 107 -25.93 19.25 -18.00
C ILE A 107 -26.98 20.23 -17.47
N TYR A 108 -26.51 21.21 -16.70
CA TYR A 108 -27.33 22.26 -16.14
C TYR A 108 -27.23 23.51 -17.01
N THR A 109 -28.36 24.08 -17.38
CA THR A 109 -28.43 25.32 -18.17
C THR A 109 -28.89 26.46 -17.26
N ARG A 110 -28.11 27.52 -17.14
CA ARG A 110 -28.51 28.77 -16.47
C ARG A 110 -29.10 29.76 -17.47
N VAL A 111 -30.15 30.46 -17.08
CA VAL A 111 -30.79 31.52 -17.85
C VAL A 111 -30.89 32.76 -16.98
N ASN A 112 -30.35 33.88 -17.43
CA ASN A 112 -30.48 35.15 -16.71
C ASN A 112 -31.91 35.69 -16.91
N THR A 113 -32.67 35.78 -15.83
CA THR A 113 -33.99 36.41 -15.76
C THR A 113 -33.96 37.82 -15.17
N GLY A 114 -32.83 38.23 -14.62
CA GLY A 114 -32.59 39.57 -14.08
C GLY A 114 -32.13 40.56 -15.15
N THR A 115 -31.46 41.62 -14.69
CA THR A 115 -30.88 42.62 -15.59
C THR A 115 -29.41 42.30 -15.88
N ALA A 116 -28.78 43.04 -16.79
CA ALA A 116 -27.35 42.89 -17.05
C ALA A 116 -26.47 43.39 -15.88
N GLU A 117 -27.02 44.29 -15.04
CA GLU A 117 -26.32 44.89 -13.89
C GLU A 117 -26.56 44.12 -12.59
N ASP A 118 -27.68 43.40 -12.50
CA ASP A 118 -28.05 42.52 -11.40
C ASP A 118 -28.59 41.20 -11.98
N PRO A 119 -27.70 40.25 -12.31
CA PRO A 119 -28.07 39.00 -12.94
C PRO A 119 -28.74 38.07 -11.93
N GLU A 120 -29.94 37.59 -12.27
CA GLU A 120 -30.67 36.58 -11.51
C GLU A 120 -30.76 35.33 -12.37
N TYR A 121 -30.25 34.20 -11.89
CA TYR A 121 -30.19 32.98 -12.70
C TYR A 121 -31.25 31.96 -12.29
N LYS A 122 -31.96 31.45 -13.29
CA LYS A 122 -32.75 30.23 -13.18
C LYS A 122 -32.02 29.06 -13.80
N TYR A 123 -32.14 27.89 -13.19
CA TYR A 123 -31.42 26.71 -13.61
C TYR A 123 -32.36 25.65 -14.18
N TYR A 124 -31.92 25.00 -15.25
CA TYR A 124 -32.70 24.03 -16.01
C TYR A 124 -31.89 22.77 -16.28
N VAL A 125 -32.56 21.63 -16.43
CA VAL A 125 -31.97 20.45 -17.07
C VAL A 125 -32.90 20.03 -18.21
N GLY A 126 -32.40 20.12 -19.44
CA GLY A 126 -33.25 20.02 -20.62
C GLY A 126 -34.29 21.15 -20.61
N GLY A 127 -35.57 20.80 -20.71
CA GLY A 127 -36.68 21.77 -20.69
C GLY A 127 -37.33 22.00 -19.32
N GLN A 128 -36.82 21.40 -18.24
CA GLN A 128 -37.43 21.48 -16.90
C GLN A 128 -36.63 22.41 -15.99
N GLU A 129 -37.33 23.36 -15.37
CA GLU A 129 -36.79 24.28 -14.35
C GLU A 129 -36.53 23.52 -13.04
N LEU A 130 -35.40 23.82 -12.39
CA LEU A 130 -35.12 23.38 -11.04
C LEU A 130 -35.88 24.26 -10.05
N ARG A 131 -36.47 23.65 -9.03
CA ARG A 131 -37.12 24.36 -7.92
C ARG A 131 -36.25 24.28 -6.67
N ASP A 132 -36.25 25.29 -5.82
CA ASP A 132 -35.68 25.19 -4.47
C ASP A 132 -36.42 24.08 -3.68
N LEU A 133 -35.66 23.11 -3.17
CA LEU A 133 -36.19 21.97 -2.41
C LEU A 133 -36.77 22.47 -1.08
N GLY A 134 -37.97 22.02 -0.72
CA GLY A 134 -38.67 22.47 0.49
C GLY A 134 -39.35 23.83 0.36
N ALA A 135 -39.24 24.52 -0.78
CA ALA A 135 -39.99 25.74 -1.03
C ALA A 135 -41.50 25.47 -1.13
N GLU A 136 -42.30 26.46 -0.76
CA GLU A 136 -43.77 26.36 -0.81
C GLU A 136 -44.25 26.07 -2.24
N ILE A 137 -45.10 25.05 -2.38
CA ILE A 137 -45.63 24.64 -3.68
C ILE A 137 -46.88 25.49 -3.97
N PRO A 138 -46.91 26.28 -5.07
CA PRO A 138 -48.05 27.15 -5.37
C PRO A 138 -49.29 26.32 -5.76
N VAL A 139 -50.37 26.51 -5.02
CA VAL A 139 -51.66 25.83 -5.22
C VAL A 139 -52.81 26.84 -5.34
N ASP A 140 -53.91 26.43 -5.96
CA ASP A 140 -55.17 27.19 -6.00
C ASP A 140 -56.01 27.00 -4.71
N ASP A 141 -57.18 27.64 -4.65
CA ASP A 141 -58.11 27.56 -3.51
C ASP A 141 -58.60 26.11 -3.25
N GLU A 142 -58.54 25.25 -4.27
CA GLU A 142 -58.85 23.82 -4.20
C GLU A 142 -57.63 22.93 -3.87
N GLY A 143 -56.45 23.53 -3.67
CA GLY A 143 -55.21 22.84 -3.30
C GLY A 143 -54.50 22.15 -4.47
N LYS A 144 -54.86 22.47 -5.72
CA LYS A 144 -54.24 21.92 -6.93
C LYS A 144 -53.08 22.81 -7.39
N TYR A 145 -52.00 22.19 -7.84
CA TYR A 145 -50.81 22.90 -8.30
C TYR A 145 -51.10 23.82 -9.49
N THR A 146 -50.67 25.09 -9.39
CA THR A 146 -50.93 26.15 -10.39
C THR A 146 -49.75 26.43 -11.32
N GLY A 147 -48.60 25.78 -11.11
CA GLY A 147 -47.39 25.99 -11.91
C GLY A 147 -47.25 25.06 -13.11
N ASN A 148 -46.03 25.04 -13.67
CA ASN A 148 -45.71 24.32 -14.91
C ASN A 148 -44.90 23.04 -14.70
N ASP A 149 -44.53 22.66 -13.48
CA ASP A 149 -43.78 21.42 -13.24
C ASP A 149 -44.61 20.18 -13.65
N PRO A 150 -44.06 19.32 -14.56
CA PRO A 150 -44.78 18.16 -15.06
C PRO A 150 -45.17 17.14 -13.99
N TYR A 151 -44.37 16.96 -12.94
CA TYR A 151 -44.65 16.02 -11.86
C TYR A 151 -45.72 16.57 -10.92
N LEU A 152 -45.56 17.80 -10.45
CA LEU A 152 -46.51 18.41 -9.51
C LEU A 152 -47.93 18.51 -10.09
N ARG A 153 -48.07 18.70 -11.41
CA ARG A 153 -49.37 18.66 -12.11
C ARG A 153 -50.08 17.31 -12.07
N THR A 154 -49.36 16.23 -11.80
CA THR A 154 -49.94 14.88 -11.68
C THR A 154 -50.47 14.56 -10.27
N LEU A 155 -50.15 15.39 -9.28
CA LEU A 155 -50.47 15.15 -7.88
C LEU A 155 -51.81 15.78 -7.46
N SER A 156 -52.51 15.12 -6.55
CA SER A 156 -53.66 15.68 -5.83
C SER A 156 -53.23 16.64 -4.70
N ALA A 157 -54.17 17.41 -4.16
CA ALA A 157 -53.90 18.31 -3.03
C ALA A 157 -53.32 17.60 -1.79
N GLU A 158 -53.78 16.38 -1.50
CA GLU A 158 -53.24 15.57 -0.40
C GLU A 158 -51.82 15.07 -0.70
N GLN A 159 -51.55 14.67 -1.94
CA GLN A 159 -50.22 14.22 -2.36
C GLN A 159 -49.20 15.37 -2.34
N ILE A 160 -49.61 16.59 -2.68
CA ILE A 160 -48.75 17.78 -2.59
C ILE A 160 -48.35 18.05 -1.13
N LYS A 161 -49.28 17.97 -0.18
CA LYS A 161 -48.97 18.12 1.25
C LYS A 161 -47.99 17.06 1.74
N LYS A 162 -48.21 15.80 1.35
CA LYS A 162 -47.30 14.69 1.69
C LYS A 162 -45.92 14.89 1.08
N LEU A 163 -45.84 15.37 -0.16
CA LEU A 163 -44.58 15.68 -0.82
C LEU A 163 -43.79 16.75 -0.08
N GLN A 164 -44.45 17.80 0.43
CA GLN A 164 -43.78 18.83 1.23
C GLN A 164 -43.20 18.29 2.55
N GLU A 165 -43.82 17.26 3.14
CA GLU A 165 -43.26 16.54 4.29
C GLU A 165 -42.06 15.67 3.86
N GLU A 166 -42.20 14.92 2.77
CA GLU A 166 -41.12 14.09 2.21
C GLU A 166 -39.89 14.92 1.81
N GLU A 167 -40.08 16.13 1.27
CA GLU A 167 -38.98 17.04 0.93
C GLU A 167 -38.17 17.49 2.14
N LYS A 168 -38.79 17.64 3.32
CA LYS A 168 -38.08 17.95 4.56
C LYS A 168 -37.18 16.78 4.97
N GLU A 169 -37.69 15.56 4.88
CA GLU A 169 -36.90 14.35 5.15
C GLU A 169 -35.73 14.23 4.16
N TYR A 170 -35.93 14.56 2.88
CA TYR A 170 -34.84 14.59 1.90
C TYR A 170 -33.78 15.61 2.24
N ILE A 171 -34.16 16.83 2.67
CA ILE A 171 -33.21 17.85 3.12
C ILE A 171 -32.39 17.34 4.31
N GLU A 172 -33.02 16.73 5.31
CA GLU A 172 -32.33 16.16 6.47
C GLU A 172 -31.32 15.08 6.06
N GLN A 173 -31.71 14.15 5.19
CA GLN A 173 -30.81 13.11 4.67
C GLN A 173 -29.67 13.69 3.82
N LEU A 174 -29.97 14.63 2.93
CA LEU A 174 -28.99 15.31 2.09
C LEU A 174 -27.95 16.05 2.94
N ASN A 175 -28.39 16.83 3.92
CA ASN A 175 -27.53 17.60 4.81
C ASN A 175 -26.70 16.69 5.70
N SER A 176 -27.30 15.64 6.28
CA SER A 176 -26.56 14.67 7.10
C SER A 176 -25.44 13.96 6.32
N LYS A 177 -25.63 13.71 5.02
CA LYS A 177 -24.70 12.91 4.20
C LYS A 177 -23.70 13.74 3.41
N TYR A 178 -24.12 14.90 2.93
CA TYR A 178 -23.36 15.75 2.02
C TYR A 178 -23.05 17.13 2.56
N GLY A 179 -23.42 17.40 3.82
CA GLY A 179 -23.24 18.68 4.49
C GLY A 179 -24.37 19.66 4.18
N ASP A 180 -24.61 20.56 5.12
CA ASP A 180 -25.63 21.60 5.05
C ASP A 180 -25.47 22.44 3.77
N ALA A 181 -26.55 22.57 3.01
CA ALA A 181 -26.61 23.38 1.81
C ALA A 181 -28.06 23.73 1.44
N ASP A 182 -28.23 24.73 0.60
CA ASP A 182 -29.47 24.93 -0.14
C ASP A 182 -29.51 23.99 -1.34
N TRP A 183 -30.61 23.26 -1.47
CA TRP A 183 -30.77 22.23 -2.48
C TRP A 183 -31.81 22.64 -3.50
N MET A 184 -31.56 22.36 -4.77
CA MET A 184 -32.56 22.44 -5.83
C MET A 184 -32.98 21.03 -6.26
N VAL A 185 -34.24 20.88 -6.66
CA VAL A 185 -34.85 19.61 -7.04
C VAL A 185 -35.56 19.68 -8.38
N ARG A 186 -35.51 18.57 -9.11
CA ARG A 186 -36.42 18.26 -10.22
C ARG A 186 -36.91 16.83 -10.11
N TYR A 187 -38.08 16.55 -10.64
CA TYR A 187 -38.61 15.19 -10.72
C TYR A 187 -38.57 14.71 -12.16
N VAL A 188 -37.98 13.53 -12.37
CA VAL A 188 -37.82 12.94 -13.71
C VAL A 188 -38.61 11.64 -13.78
N GLN A 189 -39.43 11.49 -14.80
CA GLN A 189 -40.17 10.26 -15.05
C GLN A 189 -39.33 9.27 -15.83
N ASN A 190 -39.25 8.02 -15.35
CA ASN A 190 -38.76 6.92 -16.15
C ASN A 190 -39.81 6.55 -17.21
N THR A 191 -39.48 6.72 -18.49
CA THR A 191 -40.41 6.51 -19.61
C THR A 191 -40.85 5.05 -19.78
N SER A 192 -40.11 4.10 -19.20
CA SER A 192 -40.43 2.67 -19.28
C SER A 192 -41.33 2.20 -18.15
N THR A 193 -41.15 2.73 -16.94
CA THR A 193 -41.93 2.32 -15.74
C THR A 193 -43.00 3.33 -15.33
N GLY A 194 -43.00 4.53 -15.90
CA GLY A 194 -43.88 5.64 -15.51
C GLY A 194 -43.60 6.22 -14.12
N THR A 195 -42.56 5.73 -13.43
CA THR A 195 -42.21 6.12 -12.05
C THR A 195 -41.44 7.43 -12.04
N TRP A 196 -41.74 8.30 -11.09
CA TRP A 196 -41.03 9.57 -10.89
C TRP A 196 -39.94 9.43 -9.83
N SER A 197 -38.79 10.05 -10.07
CA SER A 197 -37.69 10.10 -9.11
C SER A 197 -37.17 11.52 -8.95
N PRO A 198 -36.92 11.98 -7.72
CA PRO A 198 -36.33 13.28 -7.47
C PRO A 198 -34.83 13.28 -7.80
N TYR A 199 -34.34 14.37 -8.34
CA TYR A 199 -32.92 14.64 -8.54
C TYR A 199 -32.56 15.96 -7.88
N PHE A 200 -31.52 15.94 -7.07
CA PHE A 200 -31.08 17.05 -6.23
C PHE A 200 -29.71 17.56 -6.66
N VAL A 201 -29.50 18.85 -6.50
CA VAL A 201 -28.22 19.52 -6.75
C VAL A 201 -28.03 20.65 -5.73
N LYS A 202 -26.79 20.88 -5.29
CA LYS A 202 -26.47 22.00 -4.41
C LYS A 202 -26.57 23.31 -5.18
N LYS A 203 -27.33 24.26 -4.65
CA LYS A 203 -27.45 25.61 -5.21
C LYS A 203 -26.10 26.32 -5.24
N ASP A 204 -25.34 26.24 -4.15
CA ASP A 204 -24.00 26.82 -4.05
C ASP A 204 -23.04 26.33 -5.14
N VAL A 205 -23.19 25.09 -5.61
CA VAL A 205 -22.35 24.56 -6.69
C VAL A 205 -22.76 25.16 -8.04
N LEU A 206 -24.06 25.38 -8.27
CA LEU A 206 -24.56 26.04 -9.47
C LEU A 206 -24.21 27.53 -9.52
N GLU A 207 -24.11 28.16 -8.37
CA GLU A 207 -23.80 29.59 -8.21
C GLU A 207 -22.30 29.86 -7.98
N SER A 208 -21.48 28.82 -7.84
CA SER A 208 -20.04 28.97 -7.62
C SER A 208 -19.33 29.66 -8.80
N ASP A 209 -18.41 30.58 -8.48
CA ASP A 209 -17.49 31.20 -9.45
C ASP A 209 -16.65 30.18 -10.24
N ASN A 210 -16.45 28.97 -9.69
CA ASN A 210 -15.70 27.90 -10.34
C ASN A 210 -16.54 27.07 -11.33
N THR A 211 -17.85 27.30 -11.37
CA THR A 211 -18.75 26.58 -12.29
C THR A 211 -18.80 27.30 -13.62
N ILE A 212 -18.21 26.66 -14.64
CA ILE A 212 -18.06 27.23 -15.97
C ILE A 212 -19.32 26.90 -16.78
N TYR A 213 -19.88 27.94 -17.39
CA TYR A 213 -20.99 27.86 -18.33
C TYR A 213 -20.57 28.41 -19.69
N ASN A 214 -21.04 27.79 -20.77
CA ASN A 214 -20.81 28.28 -22.12
C ASN A 214 -21.70 29.49 -22.45
N GLU A 215 -21.56 30.04 -23.66
CA GLU A 215 -22.35 31.20 -24.15
C GLU A 215 -23.87 30.95 -24.13
N ASN A 216 -24.30 29.69 -24.29
CA ASN A 216 -25.71 29.29 -24.24
C ASN A 216 -26.19 28.99 -22.80
N GLY A 217 -25.35 29.26 -21.80
CA GLY A 217 -25.64 29.01 -20.39
C GLY A 217 -25.56 27.55 -19.97
N ALA A 218 -25.08 26.63 -20.80
CA ALA A 218 -24.93 25.21 -20.45
C ALA A 218 -23.63 24.94 -19.70
N SER A 219 -23.70 24.14 -18.63
CA SER A 219 -22.57 23.82 -17.76
C SER A 219 -21.51 23.01 -18.49
N GLN A 220 -20.25 23.42 -18.36
CA GLN A 220 -19.06 22.69 -18.80
C GLN A 220 -18.35 22.01 -17.62
N SER A 221 -18.54 22.52 -16.40
CA SER A 221 -18.02 21.90 -15.19
C SER A 221 -18.83 20.65 -14.78
N TYR A 222 -18.15 19.72 -14.10
CA TYR A 222 -18.81 18.61 -13.43
C TYR A 222 -19.60 19.12 -12.22
N ILE A 223 -20.90 18.86 -12.20
CA ILE A 223 -21.80 19.24 -11.10
C ILE A 223 -22.34 17.97 -10.45
N PRO A 224 -21.97 17.69 -9.18
CA PRO A 224 -22.51 16.56 -8.44
C PRO A 224 -24.04 16.61 -8.38
N THR A 225 -24.66 15.49 -8.71
CA THR A 225 -26.13 15.32 -8.70
C THR A 225 -26.46 14.14 -7.81
N TYR A 226 -27.59 14.22 -7.11
CA TYR A 226 -28.05 13.19 -6.17
C TYR A 226 -29.48 12.79 -6.50
N THR A 227 -29.90 11.61 -6.06
CA THR A 227 -31.26 11.10 -6.24
C THR A 227 -31.62 10.18 -5.07
N VAL A 228 -32.87 9.74 -5.01
CA VAL A 228 -33.31 8.72 -4.07
C VAL A 228 -33.17 7.34 -4.72
N GLY A 229 -32.51 6.42 -4.03
CA GLY A 229 -32.32 5.04 -4.47
C GLY A 229 -31.98 4.11 -3.32
N SER A 230 -31.40 2.95 -3.66
CA SER A 230 -31.00 1.96 -2.65
C SER A 230 -29.56 2.21 -2.18
N ALA A 231 -29.37 2.26 -0.87
CA ALA A 231 -28.05 2.24 -0.23
C ALA A 231 -27.99 1.14 0.84
N LYS A 232 -26.79 0.60 1.05
CA LYS A 232 -26.53 -0.27 2.21
C LYS A 232 -26.22 0.61 3.41
N GLU A 233 -26.97 0.42 4.48
CA GLU A 233 -26.75 1.06 5.78
C GLU A 233 -26.23 0.02 6.77
N THR A 234 -25.43 0.49 7.73
CA THR A 234 -24.87 -0.37 8.77
C THR A 234 -25.02 0.25 10.15
N GLU A 235 -25.22 -0.61 11.14
CA GLU A 235 -25.24 -0.24 12.55
C GLU A 235 -24.39 -1.20 13.36
N GLU A 236 -23.57 -0.67 14.27
CA GLU A 236 -22.75 -1.48 15.16
C GLU A 236 -23.47 -1.69 16.50
N ILE A 237 -23.77 -2.94 16.80
CA ILE A 237 -24.43 -3.35 18.04
C ILE A 237 -23.37 -3.98 18.94
N LYS A 238 -23.24 -3.49 20.18
CA LYS A 238 -22.16 -3.87 21.11
C LYS A 238 -22.68 -4.53 22.36
N GLY A 239 -21.98 -5.58 22.79
CA GLY A 239 -22.13 -6.17 24.12
C GLY A 239 -23.46 -6.85 24.39
N VAL A 240 -24.09 -7.46 23.38
CA VAL A 240 -25.32 -8.24 23.54
C VAL A 240 -24.99 -9.57 24.20
N THR A 241 -25.65 -9.90 25.30
CA THR A 241 -25.52 -11.21 25.94
C THR A 241 -26.04 -12.30 25.00
N ALA A 242 -25.24 -13.32 24.73
CA ALA A 242 -25.59 -14.43 23.88
C ALA A 242 -25.10 -15.78 24.43
N ARG A 243 -25.73 -16.87 23.97
CA ARG A 243 -25.24 -18.24 24.09
C ARG A 243 -24.87 -18.75 22.71
N LEU A 244 -23.74 -19.46 22.59
CA LEU A 244 -23.24 -20.00 21.34
C LEU A 244 -23.35 -21.52 21.35
N GLU A 245 -23.70 -22.11 20.21
CA GLU A 245 -23.57 -23.55 19.98
C GLU A 245 -22.51 -23.78 18.91
N GLN A 246 -21.64 -24.76 19.16
CA GLN A 246 -20.54 -25.12 18.27
C GLN A 246 -20.70 -26.53 17.74
N ASP A 247 -20.17 -26.79 16.55
CA ASP A 247 -20.03 -28.14 16.01
C ASP A 247 -18.79 -28.86 16.61
N ALA A 248 -18.60 -30.12 16.21
CA ALA A 248 -17.46 -30.94 16.65
C ALA A 248 -16.08 -30.39 16.21
N THR A 249 -16.04 -29.40 15.32
CA THR A 249 -14.81 -28.73 14.86
C THR A 249 -14.56 -27.41 15.59
N GLY A 250 -15.45 -27.00 16.50
CA GLY A 250 -15.38 -25.75 17.24
C GLY A 250 -15.95 -24.53 16.49
N ARG A 251 -16.60 -24.73 15.34
CA ARG A 251 -17.23 -23.64 14.58
C ARG A 251 -18.61 -23.34 15.15
N ILE A 252 -18.95 -22.06 15.22
CA ILE A 252 -20.26 -21.62 15.70
C ILE A 252 -21.31 -21.96 14.64
N ILE A 253 -22.34 -22.68 15.07
CA ILE A 253 -23.47 -23.09 14.22
C ILE A 253 -24.76 -22.34 14.57
N ASN A 254 -24.95 -21.96 15.83
CA ASN A 254 -26.08 -21.16 16.28
C ASN A 254 -25.64 -20.10 17.27
N ILE A 255 -26.37 -18.98 17.27
CA ILE A 255 -26.27 -17.92 18.26
C ILE A 255 -27.66 -17.64 18.84
N THR A 256 -27.79 -17.74 20.16
CA THR A 256 -28.99 -17.34 20.90
C THR A 256 -28.73 -15.98 21.53
N LEU A 257 -29.39 -14.92 21.06
CA LEU A 257 -29.30 -13.59 21.66
C LEU A 257 -30.27 -13.46 22.83
N ASN A 258 -29.87 -12.72 23.87
CA ASN A 258 -30.65 -12.47 25.08
C ASN A 258 -31.22 -13.73 25.75
N PRO A 259 -30.39 -14.77 26.02
CA PRO A 259 -30.87 -16.00 26.61
C PRO A 259 -31.53 -15.75 27.99
N GLY A 260 -32.69 -16.36 28.22
CA GLY A 260 -33.46 -16.25 29.46
C GLY A 260 -34.30 -14.97 29.59
N LYS A 261 -34.40 -14.15 28.55
CA LYS A 261 -35.24 -12.94 28.52
C LYS A 261 -36.44 -13.12 27.57
N GLU A 262 -37.45 -12.25 27.67
CA GLU A 262 -38.65 -12.31 26.80
C GLU A 262 -38.32 -12.17 25.30
N ASN A 263 -37.20 -11.54 24.95
CA ASN A 263 -36.72 -11.37 23.59
C ASN A 263 -35.60 -12.37 23.20
N GLU A 264 -35.59 -13.55 23.82
CA GLU A 264 -34.69 -14.65 23.42
C GLU A 264 -34.99 -15.07 21.97
N VAL A 265 -33.95 -15.10 21.14
CA VAL A 265 -34.06 -15.52 19.75
C VAL A 265 -32.80 -16.26 19.33
N THR A 266 -32.96 -17.34 18.56
CA THR A 266 -31.85 -18.15 18.07
C THR A 266 -31.75 -18.05 16.55
N TYR A 267 -30.55 -17.74 16.07
CA TYR A 267 -30.23 -17.67 14.65
C TYR A 267 -29.21 -18.73 14.26
N ALA A 268 -29.39 -19.30 13.08
CA ALA A 268 -28.37 -20.11 12.43
C ALA A 268 -27.20 -19.21 11.99
N VAL A 269 -25.98 -19.65 12.30
CA VAL A 269 -24.75 -18.94 11.98
C VAL A 269 -24.09 -19.58 10.76
N THR A 270 -23.78 -18.75 9.77
CA THR A 270 -22.95 -19.12 8.63
C THR A 270 -21.51 -18.70 8.89
N THR A 271 -20.60 -19.67 8.81
CA THR A 271 -19.16 -19.42 8.87
C THR A 271 -18.64 -19.11 7.46
N ASN A 272 -18.09 -17.92 7.26
CA ASN A 272 -17.46 -17.52 6.00
C ASN A 272 -15.96 -17.38 6.21
N THR A 273 -15.18 -17.96 5.31
CA THR A 273 -13.73 -17.77 5.25
C THR A 273 -13.43 -16.87 4.06
N VAL A 274 -12.92 -15.67 4.33
CA VAL A 274 -12.54 -14.70 3.31
C VAL A 274 -11.04 -14.53 3.35
N THR A 275 -10.38 -14.72 2.22
CA THR A 275 -8.95 -14.47 2.06
C THR A 275 -8.77 -13.18 1.29
N ASP A 276 -7.94 -12.28 1.84
CA ASP A 276 -7.51 -11.07 1.13
C ASP A 276 -6.46 -11.47 0.09
N GLN A 277 -6.94 -11.80 -1.11
CA GLN A 277 -6.11 -12.30 -2.19
C GLN A 277 -5.14 -11.25 -2.71
N ASP A 278 -5.55 -9.98 -2.73
CA ASP A 278 -4.72 -8.87 -3.21
C ASP A 278 -3.55 -8.64 -2.24
N ALA A 279 -3.83 -8.55 -0.92
CA ALA A 279 -2.78 -8.43 0.08
C ALA A 279 -1.82 -9.62 0.10
N TYR A 280 -2.34 -10.85 -0.08
CA TYR A 280 -1.49 -12.04 -0.21
C TYR A 280 -0.62 -11.99 -1.48
N ASN A 281 -1.17 -11.59 -2.62
CA ASN A 281 -0.43 -11.48 -3.88
C ASN A 281 0.67 -10.41 -3.79
N ASP A 282 0.36 -9.27 -3.19
CA ASP A 282 1.34 -8.20 -2.96
C ASP A 282 2.49 -8.67 -2.06
N ALA A 283 2.18 -9.37 -0.97
CA ALA A 283 3.19 -9.97 -0.10
C ALA A 283 4.02 -11.04 -0.82
N MET A 284 3.40 -11.83 -1.70
CA MET A 284 4.11 -12.83 -2.50
C MET A 284 5.05 -12.19 -3.51
N ASN A 285 4.61 -11.12 -4.19
CA ASN A 285 5.46 -10.35 -5.11
C ASN A 285 6.67 -9.76 -4.38
N GLN A 286 6.48 -9.23 -3.17
CA GLN A 286 7.59 -8.75 -2.36
C GLN A 286 8.56 -9.88 -1.97
N TYR A 287 8.03 -11.04 -1.57
CA TYR A 287 8.87 -12.21 -1.29
C TYR A 287 9.68 -12.67 -2.51
N GLU A 288 9.09 -12.69 -3.70
CA GLU A 288 9.80 -13.05 -4.94
C GLU A 288 10.94 -12.07 -5.24
N TYR A 289 10.70 -10.77 -5.03
CA TYR A 289 11.71 -9.73 -5.16
C TYR A 289 12.85 -9.93 -4.14
N ASP A 290 12.53 -10.06 -2.86
CA ASP A 290 13.51 -10.24 -1.79
C ASP A 290 14.34 -11.52 -2.00
N LYS A 291 13.69 -12.60 -2.47
CA LYS A 291 14.36 -13.84 -2.84
C LYS A 291 15.33 -13.65 -3.99
N TYR A 292 14.94 -12.90 -5.02
CA TYR A 292 15.81 -12.61 -6.15
C TYR A 292 17.05 -11.81 -5.72
N GLU A 293 16.87 -10.76 -4.92
CA GLU A 293 17.98 -9.96 -4.38
C GLU A 293 18.90 -10.77 -3.47
N TYR A 294 18.32 -11.64 -2.64
CA TYR A 294 19.06 -12.58 -1.80
C TYR A 294 19.93 -13.52 -2.65
N ASP A 295 19.34 -14.19 -3.64
CA ASP A 295 20.04 -15.11 -4.54
C ASP A 295 21.17 -14.40 -5.30
N GLN A 296 20.90 -13.19 -5.81
CA GLN A 296 21.90 -12.36 -6.50
C GLN A 296 23.04 -11.94 -5.56
N SER A 297 22.72 -11.56 -4.32
CA SER A 297 23.71 -11.16 -3.32
C SER A 297 24.63 -12.31 -2.92
N ILE A 298 24.09 -13.52 -2.75
CA ILE A 298 24.88 -14.73 -2.51
C ILE A 298 25.82 -15.01 -3.70
N GLN A 299 25.32 -14.95 -4.94
CA GLN A 299 26.14 -15.13 -6.13
C GLN A 299 27.27 -14.11 -6.21
N ASN A 300 26.97 -12.83 -5.95
CA ASN A 300 27.96 -11.76 -5.95
C ASN A 300 29.04 -11.95 -4.88
N ILE A 301 28.66 -12.35 -3.66
CA ILE A 301 29.61 -12.62 -2.58
C ILE A 301 30.50 -13.81 -2.93
N ASN A 302 29.91 -14.90 -3.45
CA ASN A 302 30.68 -16.08 -3.87
C ASN A 302 31.67 -15.75 -4.99
N ALA A 303 31.27 -14.95 -5.98
CA ALA A 303 32.16 -14.49 -7.04
C ALA A 303 33.32 -13.64 -6.51
N LYS A 304 33.06 -12.76 -5.53
CA LYS A 304 34.12 -11.97 -4.87
C LYS A 304 35.09 -12.85 -4.07
N ILE A 305 34.58 -13.87 -3.38
CA ILE A 305 35.41 -14.85 -2.67
C ILE A 305 36.31 -15.59 -3.67
N GLU A 306 35.78 -16.04 -4.81
CA GLU A 306 36.54 -16.73 -5.84
C GLU A 306 37.66 -15.86 -6.43
N ILE A 307 37.37 -14.58 -6.71
CA ILE A 307 38.37 -13.61 -7.16
C ILE A 307 39.49 -13.46 -6.12
N VAL A 308 39.15 -13.19 -4.85
CA VAL A 308 40.14 -13.02 -3.78
C VAL A 308 40.99 -14.28 -3.57
N GLN A 309 40.38 -15.47 -3.64
CA GLN A 309 41.11 -16.74 -3.57
C GLN A 309 42.07 -16.91 -4.75
N SER A 310 41.66 -16.52 -5.96
CA SER A 310 42.52 -16.56 -7.14
C SER A 310 43.70 -15.58 -7.05
N GLU A 311 43.46 -14.38 -6.51
CA GLU A 311 44.49 -13.37 -6.27
C GLU A 311 45.49 -13.83 -5.21
N ASP A 312 45.02 -14.39 -4.08
CA ASP A 312 45.91 -14.94 -3.04
C ASP A 312 46.80 -16.07 -3.59
N LYS A 313 46.23 -16.96 -4.43
CA LYS A 313 47.00 -18.03 -5.09
C LYS A 313 48.08 -17.47 -6.01
N ASN A 314 47.78 -16.42 -6.78
CA ASN A 314 48.77 -15.77 -7.65
C ASN A 314 49.89 -15.11 -6.84
N LEU A 315 49.54 -14.44 -5.74
CA LEU A 315 50.51 -13.84 -4.82
C LEU A 315 51.39 -14.91 -4.15
N GLU A 316 50.81 -16.05 -3.75
CA GLU A 316 51.57 -17.17 -3.19
C GLU A 316 52.58 -17.74 -4.19
N LEU A 317 52.19 -17.88 -5.47
CA LEU A 317 53.10 -18.33 -6.51
C LEU A 317 54.25 -17.34 -6.73
N ARG A 318 53.95 -16.03 -6.73
CA ARG A 318 54.97 -14.98 -6.86
C ARG A 318 55.92 -14.94 -5.67
N LEU A 319 55.39 -15.14 -4.45
CA LEU A 319 56.21 -15.24 -3.24
C LEU A 319 57.20 -16.42 -3.33
N LYS A 320 56.74 -17.60 -3.75
CA LYS A 320 57.61 -18.77 -3.96
C LYS A 320 58.71 -18.51 -5.00
N GLN A 321 58.43 -17.73 -6.04
CA GLN A 321 59.44 -17.33 -7.03
C GLN A 321 60.48 -16.40 -6.42
N LEU A 322 60.06 -15.41 -5.62
CA LEU A 322 60.97 -14.50 -4.94
C LEU A 322 61.85 -15.24 -3.91
N ASP A 323 61.29 -16.20 -3.17
CA ASP A 323 62.06 -17.05 -2.25
C ASP A 323 63.17 -17.82 -3.01
N THR A 324 62.82 -18.39 -4.18
CA THR A 324 63.79 -19.08 -5.04
C THR A 324 64.87 -18.12 -5.58
N GLU A 325 64.50 -16.89 -5.96
CA GLU A 325 65.48 -15.87 -6.40
C GLU A 325 66.39 -15.43 -5.24
N GLN A 326 65.83 -15.25 -4.03
CA GLN A 326 66.59 -14.88 -2.84
C GLN A 326 67.64 -15.95 -2.51
N ASP A 327 67.28 -17.23 -2.56
CA ASP A 327 68.21 -18.36 -2.35
C ASP A 327 69.33 -18.39 -3.39
N ALA A 328 69.01 -18.11 -4.66
CA ALA A 328 70.00 -18.01 -5.73
C ALA A 328 70.95 -16.81 -5.53
N ILE A 329 70.43 -15.65 -5.16
CA ILE A 329 71.23 -14.45 -4.85
C ILE A 329 72.13 -14.72 -3.65
N GLN A 330 71.63 -15.37 -2.59
CA GLN A 330 72.42 -15.72 -1.41
C GLN A 330 73.57 -16.66 -1.78
N THR A 331 73.30 -17.66 -2.63
CA THR A 331 74.34 -18.56 -3.14
C THR A 331 75.41 -17.81 -3.95
N GLU A 332 75.01 -16.83 -4.78
CA GLU A 332 75.95 -15.96 -5.49
C GLU A 332 76.77 -15.07 -4.54
N MET A 333 76.13 -14.51 -3.50
CA MET A 333 76.80 -13.69 -2.49
C MET A 333 77.88 -14.48 -1.75
N ASP A 334 77.58 -15.71 -1.31
CA ASP A 334 78.52 -16.59 -0.62
C ASP A 334 79.74 -16.93 -1.50
N ALA A 335 79.49 -17.15 -2.80
CA ALA A 335 80.56 -17.40 -3.77
C ALA A 335 81.45 -16.16 -3.98
N VAL A 336 80.86 -14.97 -4.11
CA VAL A 336 81.60 -13.71 -4.26
C VAL A 336 82.37 -13.36 -2.98
N GLN A 337 81.78 -13.59 -1.80
CA GLN A 337 82.42 -13.38 -0.51
C GLN A 337 83.70 -14.23 -0.38
N LYS A 338 83.63 -15.52 -0.71
CA LYS A 338 84.81 -16.40 -0.73
C LYS A 338 85.92 -15.90 -1.66
N VAL A 339 85.55 -15.28 -2.80
CA VAL A 339 86.53 -14.69 -3.73
C VAL A 339 87.17 -13.43 -3.14
N ILE A 340 86.38 -12.58 -2.45
CA ILE A 340 86.90 -11.40 -1.74
C ILE A 340 87.89 -11.85 -0.66
N GLU A 341 87.50 -12.79 0.20
CA GLU A 341 88.34 -13.34 1.28
C GLU A 341 89.68 -13.86 0.76
N LYS A 342 89.67 -14.67 -0.31
CA LYS A 342 90.90 -15.18 -0.95
C LYS A 342 91.79 -14.07 -1.49
N ASN A 343 91.21 -13.04 -2.12
CA ASN A 343 91.97 -11.92 -2.65
C ASN A 343 92.59 -11.07 -1.53
N THR A 344 91.85 -10.85 -0.43
CA THR A 344 92.35 -10.14 0.76
C THR A 344 93.49 -10.92 1.39
N GLU A 345 93.32 -12.22 1.64
CA GLU A 345 94.37 -13.09 2.21
C GLU A 345 95.63 -13.12 1.34
N SER A 346 95.47 -13.23 0.02
CA SER A 346 96.60 -13.20 -0.92
C SER A 346 97.32 -11.85 -0.90
N THR A 347 96.58 -10.74 -0.80
CA THR A 347 97.16 -9.40 -0.68
C THR A 347 97.96 -9.27 0.61
N PHE A 348 97.41 -9.69 1.76
CA PHE A 348 98.13 -9.67 3.04
C PHE A 348 99.39 -10.53 3.04
N LYS A 349 99.35 -11.74 2.47
CA LYS A 349 100.52 -12.64 2.33
C LYS A 349 101.62 -12.12 1.41
N THR A 350 101.31 -11.14 0.55
CA THR A 350 102.28 -10.58 -0.40
C THR A 350 102.97 -9.32 0.17
N PHE A 351 102.39 -8.70 1.20
CA PHE A 351 102.87 -7.45 1.80
C PHE A 351 103.30 -7.55 3.28
N GLY A 352 103.05 -8.68 3.95
CA GLY A 352 103.63 -9.03 5.25
C GLY A 352 104.60 -10.18 5.10
#